data_AF-A0A7C5LQ99-F1
#
_entry.id   AF-A0A7C5LQ99-F1
#
_cell.length_a   1.000
_cell.length_b   1.000
_cell.length_c   1.000
_cell.angle_alpha   90.00
_cell.angle_beta   90.00
_cell.angle_gamma   90.00
#
_symmetry.space_group_name_H-M   'P 1'
#
loop_
_entity.id
_entity.type
_entity.pdbx_description
1 polymer ?
#
loop_
_entity_poly.entity_id
_entity_poly.type
_entity_poly.pdbx_seq_one_letter_code
_entity_poly.pdbx_strand_id
1 'polypeptide(L)'
;LLALEFDIYLIDEGMPTTTDAEFNRKAGDVLRQRLETATVVVVSHQAKTLEKFCRSAAVLKDGQFYMFDTLEEAKELYDYETQG
;
A
#
# COMPACT_ATOMS: atom_id res chain seq x y z
N LEU A 1 -8.51 -19.38 18.16
CA LEU A 1 -8.79 -18.37 17.10
C LEU A 1 -8.76 -17.01 17.76
N LEU A 2 -7.64 -16.30 17.62
CA LEU A 2 -7.50 -14.89 18.01
C LEU A 2 -6.86 -14.22 16.80
N ALA A 3 -7.66 -14.00 15.76
CA ALA A 3 -7.26 -13.17 14.64
C ALA A 3 -7.93 -11.82 14.89
N LEU A 4 -7.18 -10.85 15.42
CA LEU A 4 -7.70 -9.51 15.62
C LEU A 4 -8.16 -8.94 14.28
N GLU A 5 -9.36 -8.37 14.28
CA GLU A 5 -9.86 -7.55 13.20
C GLU A 5 -9.54 -6.10 13.52
N PHE A 6 -8.80 -5.45 12.64
CA PHE A 6 -8.48 -4.03 12.78
C PHE A 6 -9.30 -3.22 11.80
N ASP A 7 -9.70 -2.02 12.23
CA ASP A 7 -10.35 -1.04 11.36
C ASP A 7 -9.36 -0.47 10.32
N ILE A 8 -8.07 -0.39 10.70
CA ILE A 8 -6.99 0.17 9.90
C ILE A 8 -5.78 -0.77 9.90
N TYR A 9 -5.24 -1.03 8.71
CA TYR A 9 -3.97 -1.72 8.51
C TYR A 9 -2.94 -0.73 7.96
N LEU A 10 -1.79 -0.61 8.62
CA LEU A 10 -0.64 0.12 8.12
C LEU A 10 0.41 -0.87 7.63
N ILE A 11 0.80 -0.75 6.37
CA ILE A 11 1.81 -1.59 5.72
C ILE A 11 2.96 -0.67 5.33
N ASP A 12 4.15 -0.94 5.87
CA ASP A 12 5.36 -0.18 5.59
C ASP A 12 6.27 -0.94 4.59
N GLU A 13 6.97 -0.20 3.73
CA GLU A 13 7.89 -0.67 2.67
C GLU A 13 7.30 -1.61 1.59
N GLY A 14 5.97 -1.77 1.57
CA GLY A 14 5.26 -2.70 0.69
C GLY A 14 5.25 -4.14 1.21
N MET A 15 4.31 -4.93 0.71
CA MET A 15 4.23 -6.36 1.03
C MET A 15 5.49 -7.09 0.51
N PRO A 16 6.03 -8.11 1.21
CA PRO A 16 7.18 -8.87 0.74
C PRO A 16 7.00 -9.27 -0.74
N THR A 17 7.92 -8.80 -1.60
CA THR A 17 7.93 -9.12 -3.04
C THR A 17 8.03 -10.63 -3.28
N THR A 18 8.52 -11.38 -2.28
CA THR A 18 8.26 -12.80 -2.12
C THR A 18 6.80 -12.97 -1.72
N THR A 19 5.97 -13.19 -2.74
CA THR A 19 4.71 -13.92 -2.61
C THR A 19 5.02 -15.25 -1.94
N ASP A 20 5.04 -15.27 -0.60
CA ASP A 20 5.34 -16.47 0.14
C ASP A 20 4.15 -17.41 -0.09
N ALA A 21 4.37 -18.39 -0.96
CA ALA A 21 3.34 -19.33 -1.38
C ALA A 21 2.74 -20.06 -0.17
N GLU A 22 3.46 -20.12 0.95
CA GLU A 22 2.97 -20.62 2.23
C GLU A 22 2.01 -19.66 2.95
N PHE A 23 2.26 -18.34 2.91
CA PHE A 23 1.37 -17.33 3.50
C PHE A 23 0.03 -17.28 2.74
N ASN A 24 0.09 -17.34 1.40
CA ASN A 24 -1.10 -17.33 0.55
C ASN A 24 -2.01 -18.56 0.73
N ARG A 25 -1.47 -19.73 1.08
CA ARG A 25 -2.24 -21.00 1.03
C ARG A 25 -3.23 -21.21 2.18
N LYS A 26 -3.13 -20.47 3.27
CA LYS A 26 -4.03 -20.57 4.43
C LYS A 26 -4.38 -19.23 5.07
N ALA A 27 -3.46 -18.27 5.07
CA ALA A 27 -3.68 -16.95 5.68
C ALA A 27 -4.02 -15.86 4.63
N GLY A 28 -3.62 -16.07 3.37
CA GLY A 28 -3.80 -15.12 2.27
C GLY A 28 -5.26 -14.77 2.02
N ASP A 29 -6.16 -15.75 1.95
CA ASP A 29 -7.58 -15.48 1.65
C ASP A 29 -8.25 -14.67 2.77
N VAL A 30 -7.95 -14.99 4.03
CA VAL A 30 -8.49 -14.25 5.18
C VAL A 30 -7.92 -12.84 5.21
N LEU A 31 -6.61 -12.67 5.07
CA LEU A 31 -6.00 -11.34 5.05
C LEU A 31 -6.53 -10.52 3.87
N ARG A 32 -6.65 -11.11 2.69
CA ARG A 32 -7.20 -10.45 1.51
C ARG A 32 -8.62 -9.98 1.73
N GLN A 33 -9.48 -10.84 2.28
CA GLN A 33 -10.85 -10.48 2.62
C GLN A 33 -10.89 -9.33 3.65
N ARG A 34 -9.93 -9.27 4.59
CA ARG A 34 -9.81 -8.13 5.51
C ARG A 34 -9.37 -6.84 4.82
N LEU A 35 -8.34 -6.91 3.97
CA LEU A 35 -7.83 -5.75 3.23
C LEU A 35 -8.85 -5.20 2.23
N GLU A 36 -9.79 -6.03 1.75
CA GLU A 36 -10.89 -5.59 0.89
C GLU A 36 -11.95 -4.76 1.64
N THR A 37 -12.11 -4.95 2.95
CA THR A 37 -13.15 -4.29 3.76
C THR A 37 -12.63 -3.24 4.74
N ALA A 38 -11.37 -3.33 5.14
CA ALA A 38 -10.74 -2.41 6.09
C ALA A 38 -10.08 -1.22 5.40
N THR A 39 -9.76 -0.18 6.16
CA THR A 39 -8.92 0.91 5.64
C THR A 39 -7.47 0.44 5.60
N VAL A 40 -6.80 0.58 4.46
CA VAL A 40 -5.41 0.15 4.28
C VAL A 40 -4.56 1.35 3.90
N VAL A 41 -3.51 1.61 4.69
CA VAL A 41 -2.49 2.62 4.39
C VAL A 41 -1.23 1.88 4.03
N VAL A 42 -0.76 2.04 2.79
CA VAL A 42 0.49 1.44 2.31
C VAL A 42 1.52 2.52 2.08
N VAL A 43 2.67 2.40 2.72
CA VAL A 43 3.85 3.22 2.48
C VAL A 43 4.81 2.38 1.64
N SER A 44 5.21 2.86 0.47
CA SER A 44 6.17 2.15 -0.37
C SER A 44 6.80 3.10 -1.39
N HIS A 45 8.07 2.85 -1.68
CA HIS A 45 8.77 3.45 -2.82
C HIS A 45 8.51 2.73 -4.16
N GLN A 46 7.77 1.61 -4.16
CA GLN A 46 7.49 0.83 -5.37
C GLN A 46 6.08 1.11 -5.92
N ALA A 47 5.99 1.90 -6.99
CA ALA A 47 4.70 2.23 -7.65
C ALA A 47 3.87 0.98 -8.00
N LYS A 48 4.50 -0.08 -8.54
CA LYS A 48 3.84 -1.36 -8.88
C LYS A 48 3.19 -2.07 -7.69
N THR A 49 3.69 -1.83 -6.48
CA THR A 49 3.10 -2.38 -5.26
C THR A 49 1.89 -1.56 -4.86
N LEU A 50 2.00 -0.23 -4.90
CA LEU A 50 0.87 0.67 -4.65
C LEU A 50 -0.29 0.40 -5.62
N GLU A 51 -0.02 0.21 -6.91
CA GLU A 51 -1.02 -0.09 -7.96
C GLU A 51 -1.89 -1.32 -7.67
N LYS A 52 -1.38 -2.29 -6.90
CA LYS A 52 -2.12 -3.51 -6.57
C LYS A 52 -3.10 -3.35 -5.42
N PHE A 53 -2.88 -2.35 -4.56
CA PHE A 53 -3.56 -2.26 -3.26
C PHE A 53 -4.23 -0.91 -3.00
N CYS A 54 -3.74 0.15 -3.63
CA CYS A 54 -4.17 1.53 -3.40
C CYS A 54 -4.96 2.06 -4.60
N ARG A 55 -5.93 2.94 -4.33
CA ARG A 55 -6.73 3.63 -5.36
C ARG A 55 -6.35 5.10 -5.49
N SER A 56 -5.89 5.69 -4.40
CA SER A 56 -5.38 7.05 -4.27
C SER A 56 -4.02 7.01 -3.58
N ALA A 57 -3.27 8.10 -3.63
CA ALA A 57 -1.94 8.19 -3.05
C ALA A 57 -1.67 9.57 -2.45
N ALA A 58 -0.68 9.63 -1.56
CA ALA A 58 -0.17 10.87 -1.01
C ALA A 58 1.35 10.89 -1.16
N VAL A 59 1.90 12.00 -1.63
CA VAL A 59 3.35 12.22 -1.69
C VAL A 59 3.74 13.15 -0.55
N LEU A 60 4.66 12.71 0.29
CA LEU A 60 5.26 13.56 1.33
C LEU A 60 6.42 14.34 0.71
N LYS A 61 6.30 15.67 0.66
CA LYS A 61 7.34 16.57 0.16
C LYS A 61 7.46 17.78 1.08
N ASP A 62 8.69 18.13 1.45
CA ASP A 62 9.00 19.27 2.32
C ASP A 62 8.17 19.31 3.63
N GLY A 63 7.90 18.12 4.19
CA GLY A 63 7.08 17.96 5.40
C GLY A 63 5.57 18.15 5.19
N GLN A 64 5.10 18.23 3.94
CA GLN A 64 3.69 18.37 3.58
C GLN A 64 3.21 17.19 2.73
N PHE A 65 1.99 16.71 3.00
CA PHE A 65 1.36 15.69 2.17
C PHE A 65 0.57 16.34 1.02
N TYR A 66 0.87 15.89 -0.18
CA TYR A 66 0.14 16.20 -1.40
C TYR A 66 -0.72 15.00 -1.76
N MET A 67 -2.04 15.16 -1.71
CA MET A 67 -3.01 14.09 -1.96
C MET A 67 -3.38 14.04 -3.44
N PHE A 68 -3.52 12.83 -3.98
CA PHE A 68 -3.86 12.56 -5.37
C PHE A 68 -4.96 11.51 -5.44
N ASP A 69 -5.92 11.72 -6.36
CA ASP A 69 -7.01 10.79 -6.60
C ASP A 69 -6.56 9.56 -7.39
N THR A 70 -5.44 9.67 -8.12
CA THR A 70 -4.85 8.59 -8.91
C THR A 70 -3.38 8.35 -8.54
N LEU A 71 -2.91 7.12 -8.78
CA LEU A 71 -1.51 6.76 -8.54
C LEU A 71 -0.61 7.33 -9.63
N GLU A 72 -1.11 7.49 -10.85
CA GLU A 72 -0.41 8.11 -11.97
C GLU A 72 0.00 9.56 -11.64
N GLU A 73 -0.93 10.40 -11.18
CA GLU A 73 -0.64 11.80 -10.82
C GLU A 73 0.36 11.89 -9.67
N ALA A 74 0.22 11.02 -8.66
CA ALA A 74 1.16 10.94 -7.55
C ALA A 74 2.56 10.53 -8.01
N LYS A 75 2.63 9.58 -8.93
CA LYS A 75 3.88 9.07 -9.49
C LYS A 75 4.59 10.14 -10.31
N GLU A 76 3.88 10.95 -11.08
CA GLU A 76 4.48 12.08 -11.80
C GLU A 76 5.22 13.00 -10.82
N LEU A 77 4.57 13.47 -9.75
CA LEU A 77 5.23 14.31 -8.75
C LEU A 77 6.41 13.60 -8.07
N TYR A 78 6.24 12.33 -7.68
CA TYR A 78 7.28 11.56 -6.99
C TYR A 78 8.52 11.29 -7.87
N ASP A 79 8.32 10.90 -9.13
CA ASP A 79 9.39 10.59 -10.07
C ASP A 79 10.18 11.84 -10.49
N TYR A 80 9.54 13.02 -10.56
CA TYR A 80 10.23 14.28 -10.83
C TYR A 80 11.23 14.66 -9.73
N GLU A 81 10.89 14.41 -8.47
CA GLU A 81 11.73 14.77 -7.32
C GLU A 81 12.86 13.76 -7.07
N THR A 82 12.65 12.48 -7.39
CA THR A 82 13.68 11.45 -7.23
C THR A 82 14.79 11.49 -8.29
N GLN A 83 14.64 12.35 -9.31
CA GLN A 83 15.65 12.61 -10.34
C GLN A 83 16.58 13.80 -10.03
N GLY A 84 16.41 14.45 -8.87
CA GLY A 84 17.24 15.55 -8.37
C GLY A 84 18.48 15.12 -7.61
#